data_AF-A0A318NSQ6-F1
#
_entry.id   AF-A0A318NSQ6-F1
#
_cell.length_a   1.000
_cell.length_b   1.000
_cell.length_c   1.000
_cell.angle_alpha   90.00
_cell.angle_beta   90.00
_cell.angle_gamma   90.00
#
_symmetry.space_group_name_H-M   'P 1'
#
loop_
_entity.id
_entity.type
_entity.pdbx_description
1 polymer ?
#
loop_
_entity_poly.entity_id
_entity_poly.type
_entity_poly.pdbx_seq_one_letter_code
_entity_poly.pdbx_strand_id
1 'polypeptide(L)'
;MLTVQDRLQAFHIAHARVCDLMEDMERAVAGRFPPTDGQPAARAAREHLLRLNCLTLALVQRKDALARLDPTRPADEAALIQLLAAPCPVRFTAATGDQVQVEELRVPRIVQHAADQADLIRALVAASVDVRPAPDPYRLAERGFRVRSSLDRLRRLAAEAASEGLGGATDPIAPLAADGLLGRLDAAGPGHRPDTDAEALGEALDRDLERVDAVRRGLRSRCHRELSGRLEAYRQKAADEGRAEHPELEESYRDAVAGLLPGSFEVAAASRAVRAYQQAVNGGAR
;
A
#
# COMPACT_ATOMS: atom_id res chain seq x y z
N MET A 1 -22.56 -11.69 -16.40
CA MET A 1 -21.24 -12.31 -16.64
C MET A 1 -20.20 -11.22 -16.33
N LEU A 2 -19.24 -11.45 -15.44
CA LEU A 2 -18.23 -10.40 -15.13
C LEU A 2 -17.36 -10.14 -16.36
N THR A 3 -17.16 -8.87 -16.70
CA THR A 3 -16.29 -8.44 -17.80
C THR A 3 -14.82 -8.75 -17.47
N VAL A 4 -13.94 -8.71 -18.47
CA VAL A 4 -12.49 -8.88 -18.24
C VAL A 4 -11.95 -7.79 -17.32
N GLN A 5 -12.44 -6.56 -17.48
CA GLN A 5 -12.10 -5.44 -16.61
C GLN A 5 -12.53 -5.68 -15.16
N ASP A 6 -13.75 -6.17 -14.91
CA ASP A 6 -14.21 -6.49 -13.55
C ASP A 6 -13.33 -7.56 -12.89
N ARG A 7 -12.90 -8.57 -13.65
CA ARG A 7 -12.03 -9.65 -13.17
C ARG A 7 -10.61 -9.15 -12.87
N LEU A 8 -10.06 -8.29 -13.72
CA LEU A 8 -8.77 -7.63 -13.48
C LEU A 8 -8.83 -6.75 -12.24
N GLN A 9 -9.90 -5.98 -12.08
CA GLN A 9 -10.11 -5.16 -10.89
C GLN A 9 -10.19 -6.03 -9.63
N ALA A 10 -10.98 -7.11 -9.65
CA ALA A 10 -11.08 -8.04 -8.54
C ALA A 10 -9.71 -8.68 -8.19
N PHE A 11 -8.91 -9.03 -9.19
CA PHE A 11 -7.55 -9.53 -8.99
C PHE A 11 -6.64 -8.48 -8.35
N HIS A 12 -6.65 -7.23 -8.83
CA HIS A 12 -5.84 -6.15 -8.25
C HIS A 12 -6.23 -5.85 -6.80
N ILE A 13 -7.52 -5.88 -6.47
CA ILE A 13 -8.01 -5.74 -5.09
C ILE A 13 -7.49 -6.90 -4.22
N ALA A 14 -7.56 -8.13 -4.71
CA ALA A 14 -7.04 -9.30 -4.00
C ALA A 14 -5.53 -9.21 -3.76
N HIS A 15 -4.76 -8.84 -4.79
CA HIS A 15 -3.32 -8.63 -4.70
C HIS A 15 -2.96 -7.55 -3.67
N ALA A 16 -3.58 -6.37 -3.75
CA ALA A 16 -3.35 -5.28 -2.81
C ALA A 16 -3.64 -5.72 -1.37
N ARG A 17 -4.78 -6.37 -1.14
CA ARG A 17 -5.15 -6.88 0.19
C ARG A 17 -4.13 -7.84 0.79
N VAL A 18 -3.57 -8.74 -0.03
CA VAL A 18 -2.56 -9.70 0.46
C VAL A 18 -1.23 -9.00 0.73
N CYS A 19 -0.85 -8.00 -0.08
CA CYS A 19 0.34 -7.18 0.20
C CYS A 19 0.18 -6.39 1.50
N ASP A 20 -0.97 -5.74 1.71
CA ASP A 20 -1.26 -4.99 2.93
C ASP A 20 -1.18 -5.91 4.17
N LEU A 21 -1.75 -7.13 4.08
CA LEU A 21 -1.64 -8.12 5.14
C LEU A 21 -0.19 -8.53 5.40
N MET A 22 0.62 -8.72 4.37
CA MET A 22 2.04 -9.05 4.53
C MET A 22 2.78 -7.94 5.28
N GLU A 23 2.67 -6.69 4.82
CA GLU A 23 3.34 -5.54 5.45
C GLU A 23 2.91 -5.35 6.90
N ASP A 24 1.61 -5.51 7.19
CA ASP A 24 1.09 -5.42 8.55
C ASP A 24 1.64 -6.53 9.46
N MET A 25 1.73 -7.76 8.94
CA MET A 25 2.26 -8.90 9.71
C MET A 25 3.77 -8.83 9.89
N GLU A 26 4.53 -8.38 8.88
CA GLU A 26 5.96 -8.09 9.03
C GLU A 26 6.19 -7.07 10.15
N ARG A 27 5.40 -6.00 10.17
CA ARG A 27 5.48 -4.96 11.20
C ARG A 27 5.14 -5.51 12.58
N ALA A 28 4.10 -6.33 12.69
CA ALA A 28 3.69 -6.96 13.95
C ALA A 28 4.76 -7.92 14.49
N VAL A 29 5.30 -8.78 13.63
CA VAL A 29 6.36 -9.74 14.00
C VAL A 29 7.65 -9.02 14.37
N ALA A 30 8.12 -8.07 13.56
CA ALA A 30 9.34 -7.32 13.85
C ALA A 30 9.22 -6.50 15.15
N GLY A 31 8.06 -5.89 15.39
CA GLY A 31 7.79 -5.13 16.61
C GLY A 31 7.80 -6.01 17.87
N ARG A 32 7.38 -7.27 17.77
CA ARG A 32 7.27 -8.16 18.93
C ARG A 32 8.46 -9.08 19.13
N PHE A 33 8.98 -9.68 18.06
CA PHE A 33 9.97 -10.75 18.03
C PHE A 33 11.23 -10.29 17.27
N PRO A 34 12.21 -9.67 17.96
CA PRO A 34 13.44 -9.21 17.30
C PRO A 34 14.17 -10.39 16.63
N PRO A 35 14.96 -10.19 15.57
CA PRO A 35 15.51 -11.27 14.72
C PRO A 35 16.29 -12.36 15.47
N THR A 36 16.92 -11.99 16.59
CA THR A 36 17.71 -12.87 17.46
C THR A 36 16.87 -13.65 18.47
N ASP A 37 15.56 -13.37 18.56
CA ASP A 37 14.65 -14.05 19.47
C ASP A 37 14.43 -15.51 19.01
N GLY A 38 15.01 -16.43 19.79
CA GLY A 38 14.92 -17.88 19.58
C GLY A 38 13.68 -18.52 20.21
N GLN A 39 12.75 -17.72 20.75
CA GLN A 39 11.53 -18.26 21.35
C GLN A 39 10.70 -19.06 20.33
N PRO A 40 10.04 -20.15 20.77
CA PRO A 40 9.17 -20.94 19.89
C PRO A 40 8.08 -20.12 19.19
N ALA A 41 7.50 -19.13 19.89
CA ALA A 41 6.51 -18.22 19.32
C ALA A 41 7.09 -17.32 18.22
N ALA A 42 8.31 -16.81 18.40
CA ALA A 42 9.02 -16.03 17.39
C ALA A 42 9.30 -16.86 16.13
N ARG A 43 9.75 -18.11 16.31
CA ARG A 43 9.96 -19.04 15.20
C ARG A 43 8.66 -19.36 14.46
N ALA A 44 7.59 -19.71 15.18
CA ALA A 44 6.29 -20.01 14.58
C ALA A 44 5.73 -18.80 13.82
N ALA A 45 5.83 -17.59 14.38
CA ALA A 45 5.39 -16.37 13.72
C ALA A 45 6.14 -16.11 12.41
N ARG A 46 7.46 -16.35 12.38
CA ARG A 46 8.28 -16.25 11.16
C ARG A 46 7.94 -17.33 10.13
N GLU A 47 7.61 -18.54 10.55
CA GLU A 47 7.16 -19.61 9.65
C GLU A 47 5.83 -19.24 8.98
N HIS A 48 4.87 -18.67 9.73
CA HIS A 48 3.62 -18.15 9.16
C HIS A 48 3.86 -16.94 8.24
N LEU A 49 4.79 -16.05 8.61
CA LEU A 49 5.17 -14.92 7.78
C LEU A 49 5.80 -15.37 6.46
N LEU A 50 6.63 -16.42 6.48
CA LEU A 50 7.21 -17.02 5.28
C LEU A 50 6.12 -17.62 4.37
N ARG A 51 5.12 -18.30 4.95
CA ARG A 51 3.97 -18.80 4.18
C ARG A 51 3.16 -17.66 3.55
N LEU A 52 2.94 -16.58 4.28
CA LEU A 52 2.29 -15.38 3.77
C LEU A 52 3.08 -14.76 2.61
N ASN A 53 4.41 -14.69 2.72
CA ASN A 53 5.28 -14.23 1.64
C ASN A 53 5.14 -15.10 0.37
N CYS A 54 5.07 -16.42 0.52
CA CYS A 54 4.88 -17.34 -0.61
C CYS A 54 3.56 -17.08 -1.36
N LEU A 55 2.48 -16.79 -0.61
CA LEU A 55 1.18 -16.42 -1.17
C LEU A 55 1.26 -15.09 -1.93
N THR A 56 1.92 -14.09 -1.35
CA THR A 56 2.16 -12.79 -1.99
C THR A 56 2.95 -12.93 -3.29
N LEU A 57 4.05 -13.70 -3.27
CA LEU A 57 4.88 -13.96 -4.45
C LEU A 57 4.11 -14.62 -5.59
N ALA A 58 3.22 -15.56 -5.29
CA ALA A 58 2.37 -16.19 -6.31
C ALA A 58 1.44 -15.17 -7.00
N LEU A 59 0.88 -14.21 -6.24
CA LEU A 59 0.06 -13.14 -6.80
C LEU A 59 0.89 -12.11 -7.58
N VAL A 60 2.11 -11.79 -7.14
CA VAL A 60 3.03 -10.92 -7.88
C VAL A 60 3.38 -11.55 -9.24
N GLN A 61 3.73 -12.84 -9.26
CA GLN A 61 4.00 -13.55 -10.52
C GLN A 61 2.79 -13.57 -11.45
N ARG A 62 1.57 -13.74 -10.90
CA ARG A 62 0.33 -13.66 -11.68
C ARG A 62 0.09 -12.25 -12.21
N LYS A 63 0.36 -11.21 -11.42
CA LYS A 63 0.25 -9.80 -11.81
C LYS A 63 1.20 -9.48 -12.97
N ASP A 64 2.46 -9.93 -12.87
CA ASP A 64 3.47 -9.73 -13.92
C ASP A 64 3.09 -10.44 -15.22
N ALA A 65 2.45 -11.61 -15.13
CA ALA A 65 1.94 -12.32 -16.30
C ALA A 65 0.75 -11.59 -16.95
N LEU A 66 -0.18 -11.05 -16.15
CA LEU A 66 -1.30 -10.25 -16.64
C LEU A 66 -0.84 -8.94 -17.30
N ALA A 67 0.19 -8.28 -16.74
CA ALA A 67 0.71 -7.02 -17.26
C ALA A 67 1.39 -7.15 -18.65
N ARG A 68 1.68 -8.37 -19.11
CA ARG A 68 2.26 -8.63 -20.44
C ARG A 68 1.20 -8.73 -21.55
N LEU A 69 -0.08 -8.76 -21.20
CA LEU A 69 -1.20 -8.94 -22.12
C LEU A 69 -1.89 -7.60 -22.38
N ASP A 70 -2.19 -7.32 -23.65
CA ASP A 70 -2.86 -6.09 -24.07
C ASP A 70 -4.38 -6.31 -24.12
N PRO A 71 -5.17 -5.71 -23.21
CA PRO A 71 -6.61 -5.96 -23.14
C PRO A 71 -7.38 -5.43 -24.38
N THR A 72 -6.74 -4.67 -25.27
CA THR A 72 -7.35 -4.18 -26.51
C THR A 72 -7.23 -5.18 -27.68
N ARG A 73 -6.42 -6.24 -27.52
CA ARG A 73 -6.23 -7.27 -28.54
C ARG A 73 -7.15 -8.47 -28.26
N PRO A 74 -7.98 -8.91 -29.22
CA PRO A 74 -8.90 -10.04 -29.00
C PRO A 74 -8.23 -11.35 -28.59
N ALA A 75 -7.02 -11.62 -29.10
CA ALA A 75 -6.24 -12.80 -28.72
C ALA A 75 -5.78 -12.74 -27.26
N ASP A 76 -5.41 -11.56 -26.77
CA ASP A 76 -4.95 -11.33 -25.41
C ASP A 76 -6.13 -11.26 -24.44
N GLU A 77 -7.31 -10.82 -24.87
CA GLU A 77 -8.54 -10.87 -24.07
C GLU A 77 -8.90 -12.31 -23.66
N ALA A 78 -8.83 -13.26 -24.62
CA ALA A 78 -9.04 -14.67 -24.32
C ALA A 78 -7.98 -15.22 -23.35
N ALA A 79 -6.71 -14.83 -23.55
CA ALA A 79 -5.62 -15.20 -22.65
C ALA A 79 -5.80 -14.63 -21.23
N LEU A 80 -6.24 -13.37 -21.11
CA LEU A 80 -6.58 -12.71 -19.84
C LEU A 80 -7.70 -13.46 -19.12
N ILE A 81 -8.76 -13.84 -19.82
CA ILE A 81 -9.88 -14.63 -19.26
C ILE A 81 -9.37 -15.96 -18.70
N GLN A 82 -8.55 -16.68 -19.48
CA GLN A 82 -7.98 -17.96 -19.05
C GLN A 82 -7.05 -17.78 -17.84
N LEU A 83 -6.16 -16.79 -17.89
CA LEU A 83 -5.20 -16.52 -16.83
C LEU A 83 -5.89 -16.02 -15.54
N LEU A 84 -6.99 -15.29 -15.62
CA LEU A 84 -7.74 -14.87 -14.43
C LEU A 84 -8.57 -16.02 -13.82
N ALA A 85 -8.97 -17.02 -14.62
CA ALA A 85 -9.71 -18.18 -14.16
C ALA A 85 -8.81 -19.32 -13.64
N ALA A 86 -7.58 -19.42 -14.14
CA ALA A 86 -6.65 -20.48 -13.80
C ALA A 86 -6.15 -20.37 -12.35
N PRO A 87 -6.00 -21.50 -11.62
CA PRO A 87 -5.29 -21.53 -10.36
C PRO A 87 -3.87 -20.94 -10.47
N CYS A 88 -3.37 -20.41 -9.36
CA CYS A 88 -2.00 -19.93 -9.22
C CYS A 88 -1.15 -21.01 -8.53
N PRO A 89 0.02 -21.35 -9.10
CA PRO A 89 0.97 -22.24 -8.44
C PRO A 89 1.62 -21.49 -7.27
N VAL A 90 1.26 -21.86 -6.05
CA VAL A 90 1.88 -21.36 -4.82
C VAL A 90 2.96 -22.34 -4.40
N ARG A 91 4.22 -21.88 -4.40
CA ARG A 91 5.38 -22.66 -3.97
C ARG A 91 5.72 -22.31 -2.53
N PHE A 92 5.40 -23.20 -1.60
CA PHE A 92 5.79 -23.03 -0.20
C PHE A 92 7.22 -23.53 0.00
N THR A 93 8.10 -22.62 0.39
CA THR A 93 9.51 -22.91 0.70
C THR A 93 9.74 -22.93 2.20
N ALA A 94 10.62 -23.82 2.66
CA ALA A 94 11.13 -23.78 4.03
C ALA A 94 12.01 -22.54 4.23
N ALA A 95 12.31 -22.20 5.48
CA ALA A 95 13.25 -21.14 5.81
C ALA A 95 14.68 -21.39 5.26
N THR A 96 15.00 -22.65 4.91
CA THR A 96 16.25 -23.06 4.24
C THR A 96 16.25 -22.78 2.73
N GLY A 97 15.11 -22.39 2.16
CA GLY A 97 14.93 -22.21 0.71
C GLY A 97 14.49 -23.49 -0.02
N ASP A 98 14.45 -24.63 0.66
CA ASP A 98 13.99 -25.89 0.05
C ASP A 98 12.50 -25.82 -0.28
N GLN A 99 12.13 -26.28 -1.46
CA GLN A 99 10.74 -26.37 -1.86
C GLN A 99 10.07 -27.53 -1.10
N VAL A 100 9.11 -27.20 -0.24
CA VAL A 100 8.42 -28.18 0.61
C VAL A 100 7.14 -28.66 -0.06
N GLN A 101 6.41 -27.75 -0.71
CA GLN A 101 5.09 -28.05 -1.25
C GLN A 101 4.71 -27.09 -2.38
N VAL A 102 3.98 -27.59 -3.38
CA VAL A 102 3.32 -26.76 -4.39
C VAL A 102 1.82 -26.99 -4.30
N GLU A 103 1.06 -25.90 -4.22
CA GLU A 103 -0.40 -25.93 -4.22
C GLU A 103 -0.96 -25.09 -5.37
N GLU A 104 -1.95 -25.62 -6.09
CA GLU A 104 -2.67 -24.89 -7.12
C GLU A 104 -3.89 -24.19 -6.50
N LEU A 105 -3.76 -22.89 -6.20
CA LEU A 105 -4.77 -22.14 -5.47
C LEU A 105 -5.44 -21.07 -6.35
N ARG A 106 -6.77 -21.03 -6.35
CA ARG A 106 -7.51 -19.90 -6.95
C ARG A 106 -7.31 -18.64 -6.11
N VAL A 107 -7.36 -17.46 -6.74
CA VAL A 107 -7.15 -16.16 -6.09
C VAL A 107 -8.00 -15.98 -4.81
N PRO A 108 -9.32 -16.29 -4.77
CA PRO A 108 -10.09 -16.18 -3.53
C PRO A 108 -9.56 -17.08 -2.41
N ARG A 109 -9.02 -18.26 -2.75
CA ARG A 109 -8.44 -19.18 -1.77
C ARG A 109 -7.10 -18.66 -1.25
N ILE A 110 -6.30 -18.02 -2.10
CA ILE A 110 -5.06 -17.33 -1.68
C ILE A 110 -5.38 -16.21 -0.70
N VAL A 111 -6.39 -15.38 -0.97
CA VAL A 111 -6.82 -14.31 -0.05
C VAL A 111 -7.27 -14.89 1.29
N GLN A 112 -8.05 -15.98 1.29
CA GLN A 112 -8.46 -16.64 2.52
C GLN A 112 -7.26 -17.19 3.30
N HIS A 113 -6.35 -17.91 2.63
CA HIS A 113 -5.14 -18.44 3.25
C HIS A 113 -4.26 -17.33 3.85
N ALA A 114 -4.14 -16.20 3.16
CA ALA A 114 -3.40 -15.04 3.66
C ALA A 114 -4.03 -14.47 4.93
N ALA A 115 -5.37 -14.38 4.97
CA ALA A 115 -6.10 -13.97 6.16
C ALA A 115 -5.89 -14.98 7.32
N ASP A 116 -5.98 -16.28 7.04
CA ASP A 116 -5.76 -17.35 8.03
C ASP A 116 -4.33 -17.27 8.61
N GLN A 117 -3.30 -17.02 7.78
CA GLN A 117 -1.93 -16.82 8.27
C GLN A 117 -1.81 -15.55 9.12
N ALA A 118 -2.44 -14.45 8.70
CA ALA A 118 -2.42 -13.20 9.46
C ALA A 118 -3.08 -13.35 10.83
N ASP A 119 -4.20 -14.08 10.92
CA ASP A 119 -4.88 -14.34 12.19
C ASP A 119 -4.03 -15.20 13.13
N LEU A 120 -3.33 -16.20 12.61
CA LEU A 120 -2.37 -16.99 13.39
C LEU A 120 -1.21 -16.13 13.92
N ILE A 121 -0.65 -15.25 13.09
CA ILE A 121 0.41 -14.32 13.50
C ILE A 121 -0.10 -13.37 14.59
N ARG A 122 -1.28 -12.77 14.42
CA ARG A 122 -1.91 -11.91 15.43
C ARG A 122 -2.10 -12.64 16.75
N ALA A 123 -2.58 -13.89 16.72
CA ALA A 123 -2.75 -14.71 17.90
C ALA A 123 -1.42 -14.99 18.61
N LEU A 124 -0.34 -15.30 17.88
CA LEU A 124 0.99 -15.50 18.44
C LEU A 124 1.56 -14.21 19.07
N VAL A 125 1.38 -13.07 18.39
CA VAL A 125 1.79 -11.76 18.91
C VAL A 125 1.00 -11.42 20.17
N ALA A 126 -0.32 -11.63 20.20
CA ALA A 126 -1.16 -11.39 21.37
C ALA A 126 -0.83 -12.33 22.55
N ALA A 127 -0.60 -13.63 22.28
CA ALA A 127 -0.25 -14.61 23.30
C ALA A 127 1.14 -14.36 23.92
N SER A 128 2.02 -13.67 23.20
CA SER A 128 3.35 -13.33 23.71
C SER A 128 3.34 -12.19 24.74
N VAL A 129 2.20 -11.55 25.05
CA VAL A 129 2.10 -10.33 25.90
C VAL A 129 2.71 -10.48 27.32
N ASP A 130 2.89 -11.69 27.84
CA ASP A 130 3.37 -11.91 29.23
C ASP A 130 4.89 -11.97 29.45
N VAL A 131 5.73 -11.83 28.41
CA VAL A 131 7.18 -11.70 28.59
C VAL A 131 7.66 -10.44 27.86
N ARG A 132 7.62 -9.30 28.55
CA ARG A 132 8.27 -8.08 28.07
C ARG A 132 9.79 -8.22 28.30
N PRO A 133 10.62 -8.30 27.25
CA PRO A 133 12.04 -8.06 27.44
C PRO A 133 12.23 -6.59 27.90
N ALA A 134 13.26 -6.36 28.71
CA ALA A 134 13.61 -5.03 29.22
C ALA A 134 13.66 -3.97 28.11
N PRO A 135 13.43 -2.67 28.40
CA PRO A 135 13.38 -1.63 27.39
C PRO A 135 14.70 -1.57 26.63
N ASP A 136 14.68 -2.05 25.39
CA ASP A 136 15.84 -1.97 24.51
C ASP A 136 15.97 -0.54 23.97
N PRO A 137 17.03 0.21 24.31
CA PRO A 137 17.25 1.57 23.81
C PRO A 137 17.28 1.65 22.27
N TYR A 138 17.53 0.54 21.55
CA TYR A 138 17.46 0.51 20.09
C TYR A 138 16.02 0.62 19.55
N ARG A 139 15.00 0.20 20.31
CA ARG A 139 13.59 0.29 19.87
C ARG A 139 13.08 1.73 19.81
N LEU A 140 13.49 2.59 20.73
CA LEU A 140 13.10 4.02 20.70
C LEU A 140 13.74 4.75 19.52
N ALA A 141 15.01 4.45 19.23
CA ALA A 141 15.70 4.98 18.06
C ALA A 141 15.01 4.54 16.75
N GLU A 142 14.60 3.28 16.66
CA GLU A 142 13.86 2.75 15.51
C GLU A 142 12.50 3.43 15.35
N ARG A 143 11.72 3.60 16.42
CA ARG A 143 10.44 4.33 16.39
C ARG A 143 10.64 5.78 15.93
N GLY A 144 11.65 6.47 16.46
CA GLY A 144 12.01 7.82 16.00
C GLY A 144 12.37 7.88 14.52
N PHE A 145 13.14 6.91 14.03
CA PHE A 145 13.44 6.79 12.60
C PHE A 145 12.17 6.60 11.76
N ARG A 146 11.22 5.78 12.21
CA ARG A 146 9.94 5.57 11.52
C ARG A 146 9.12 6.86 11.44
N VAL A 147 9.03 7.62 12.54
CA VAL A 147 8.34 8.92 12.56
C VAL A 147 9.00 9.90 11.58
N ARG A 148 10.34 10.02 11.61
CA ARG A 148 11.11 10.86 10.65
C ARG A 148 10.82 10.46 9.20
N SER A 149 10.94 9.18 8.88
CA SER A 149 10.67 8.65 7.54
C SER A 149 9.23 8.94 7.08
N SER A 150 8.25 8.80 7.98
CA SER A 150 6.85 9.08 7.66
C SER A 150 6.59 10.57 7.43
N LEU A 151 7.20 11.44 8.24
CA LEU A 151 7.15 12.90 8.05
C LEU A 151 7.76 13.31 6.72
N ASP A 152 8.89 12.74 6.32
CA ASP A 152 9.53 13.04 5.04
C ASP A 152 8.71 12.55 3.85
N ARG A 153 8.01 11.42 3.99
CA ARG A 153 7.02 10.97 2.98
C ARG A 153 5.84 11.92 2.89
N LEU A 154 5.33 12.42 4.03
CA LEU A 154 4.26 13.41 4.04
C LEU A 154 4.70 14.74 3.42
N ARG A 155 5.91 15.23 3.73
CA ARG A 155 6.51 16.44 3.15
C ARG A 155 6.61 16.35 1.63
N ARG A 156 7.11 15.22 1.11
CA ARG A 156 7.17 14.96 -0.32
C ARG A 156 5.78 14.96 -0.96
N LEU A 157 4.81 14.25 -0.37
CA LEU A 157 3.43 14.22 -0.87
C LEU A 157 2.79 15.61 -0.86
N ALA A 158 3.02 16.42 0.18
CA ALA A 158 2.51 17.78 0.27
C ALA A 158 3.15 18.70 -0.79
N ALA A 159 4.46 18.60 -1.01
CA ALA A 159 5.15 19.34 -2.06
C ALA A 159 4.67 18.95 -3.46
N GLU A 160 4.50 17.64 -3.71
CA GLU A 160 3.93 17.13 -4.96
C GLU A 160 2.51 17.68 -5.17
N ALA A 161 1.63 17.53 -4.19
CA ALA A 161 0.27 18.07 -4.25
C ALA A 161 0.26 19.58 -4.53
N ALA A 162 1.07 20.35 -3.83
CA ALA A 162 1.19 21.79 -4.04
C ALA A 162 1.68 22.15 -5.44
N SER A 163 2.71 21.45 -5.95
CA SER A 163 3.22 21.65 -7.32
C SER A 163 2.18 21.32 -8.40
N GLU A 164 1.27 20.40 -8.10
CA GLU A 164 0.18 20.02 -8.98
C GLU A 164 -1.08 20.91 -8.80
N GLY A 165 -1.03 21.86 -7.86
CA GLY A 165 -2.15 22.73 -7.51
C GLY A 165 -3.32 21.94 -6.89
N LEU A 166 -3.00 20.99 -6.01
CA LEU A 166 -3.92 20.08 -5.31
C LEU A 166 -3.75 20.21 -3.79
N GLY A 167 -4.77 19.85 -3.03
CA GLY A 167 -4.62 19.61 -1.58
C GLY A 167 -5.01 20.75 -0.63
N GLY A 168 -5.62 21.82 -1.13
CA GLY A 168 -6.14 22.94 -0.32
C GLY A 168 -5.06 23.91 0.18
N ALA A 169 -5.49 25.09 0.64
CA ALA A 169 -4.57 26.17 1.05
C ALA A 169 -3.89 25.95 2.42
N THR A 170 -4.35 24.98 3.20
CA THR A 170 -3.85 24.74 4.56
C THR A 170 -2.71 23.73 4.55
N ASP A 171 -1.55 24.11 5.10
CA ASP A 171 -0.42 23.21 5.26
C ASP A 171 -0.83 21.98 6.13
N PRO A 172 -0.81 20.76 5.56
CA PRO A 172 -1.18 19.55 6.30
C PRO A 172 -0.17 19.19 7.40
N ILE A 173 1.04 19.76 7.39
CA ILE A 173 2.12 19.45 8.32
C ILE A 173 2.07 20.35 9.56
N ALA A 174 1.66 21.62 9.40
CA ALA A 174 1.53 22.59 10.48
C ALA A 174 0.90 22.08 11.79
N PRO A 175 -0.21 21.31 11.79
CA PRO A 175 -0.79 20.83 13.05
C PRO A 175 0.06 19.77 13.76
N LEU A 176 0.95 19.04 13.06
CA LEU A 176 1.55 17.81 13.58
C LEU A 176 2.50 18.04 14.77
N ALA A 177 3.17 19.19 14.88
CA ALA A 177 4.09 19.53 15.97
C ALA A 177 5.14 18.42 16.31
N ALA A 178 5.39 17.48 15.40
CA ALA A 178 6.18 16.27 15.63
C ALA A 178 7.67 16.56 15.86
N ASP A 179 8.13 17.74 15.42
CA ASP A 179 9.51 18.20 15.65
C ASP A 179 9.82 18.36 17.15
N GLY A 180 8.80 18.63 17.99
CA GLY A 180 8.98 18.72 19.45
C GLY A 180 9.24 17.36 20.14
N LEU A 181 8.60 16.28 19.68
CA LEU A 181 8.80 14.93 20.21
C LEU A 181 10.08 14.29 19.67
N LEU A 182 10.40 14.53 18.39
CA LEU A 182 11.70 14.15 17.82
C LEU A 182 12.85 14.89 18.50
N GLY A 183 12.69 16.19 18.80
CA GLY A 183 13.69 16.95 19.57
C GLY A 183 13.90 16.41 20.99
N ARG A 184 12.83 15.94 21.66
CA ARG A 184 12.94 15.26 22.97
C ARG A 184 13.63 13.90 22.86
N LEU A 185 13.39 13.15 21.79
CA LEU A 185 14.06 11.88 21.52
C LEU A 185 15.56 12.08 21.26
N ASP A 186 15.92 13.08 20.46
CA ASP A 186 17.31 13.40 20.15
C ASP A 186 18.05 13.92 21.42
N ALA A 187 17.37 14.65 22.30
CA ALA A 187 17.90 15.10 23.58
C ALA A 187 18.07 13.98 24.63
N ALA A 188 17.32 12.88 24.51
CA ALA A 188 17.39 11.77 25.46
C ALA A 188 18.72 10.99 25.35
N GLY A 189 19.37 10.98 24.18
CA GLY A 189 20.70 10.42 23.96
C GLY A 189 20.86 8.92 24.25
N PRO A 190 22.02 8.32 23.88
CA PRO A 190 22.32 6.92 24.20
C PRO A 190 22.76 6.83 25.68
N GLY A 191 21.78 6.81 26.59
CA GLY A 191 22.04 6.73 28.03
C GLY A 191 20.87 7.07 28.94
N HIS A 192 19.69 7.39 28.40
CA HIS A 192 18.51 7.67 29.20
C HIS A 192 18.09 6.42 30.01
N ARG A 193 17.89 6.58 31.32
CA ARG A 193 17.47 5.48 32.19
C ARG A 193 16.12 4.93 31.73
N PRO A 194 16.00 3.62 31.49
CA PRO A 194 14.72 2.99 31.27
C PRO A 194 14.01 2.91 32.62
N ASP A 195 12.72 3.24 32.66
CA ASP A 195 11.72 2.36 33.29
C ASP A 195 10.31 2.98 33.28
N THR A 196 10.15 4.29 33.05
CA THR A 196 8.81 4.91 32.87
C THR A 196 8.74 5.94 31.75
N ASP A 197 9.74 6.82 31.64
CA ASP A 197 9.74 7.86 30.61
C ASP A 197 10.02 7.32 29.20
N ALA A 198 10.74 6.19 29.10
CA ALA A 198 11.05 5.54 27.83
C ALA A 198 9.82 4.89 27.19
N GLU A 199 8.95 4.25 27.98
CA GLU A 199 7.72 3.63 27.47
C GLU A 199 6.71 4.70 27.07
N ALA A 200 6.51 5.71 27.93
CA ALA A 200 5.63 6.84 27.62
C ALA A 200 6.09 7.61 26.36
N LEU A 201 7.40 7.77 26.18
CA LEU A 201 7.98 8.35 24.95
C LEU A 201 7.74 7.45 23.75
N GLY A 202 7.89 6.13 23.89
CA GLY A 202 7.61 5.16 22.84
C GLY A 202 6.16 5.19 22.39
N GLU A 203 5.21 5.25 23.32
CA GLU A 203 3.78 5.39 23.02
C GLU A 203 3.43 6.75 22.41
N ALA A 204 4.13 7.82 22.81
CA ALA A 204 3.99 9.13 22.18
C ALA A 204 4.47 9.11 20.72
N LEU A 205 5.60 8.43 20.43
CA LEU A 205 6.11 8.25 19.07
C LEU A 205 5.17 7.42 18.20
N ASP A 206 4.57 6.36 18.75
CA ASP A 206 3.60 5.54 18.01
C ASP A 206 2.33 6.34 17.68
N ARG A 207 1.81 7.13 18.63
CA ARG A 207 0.68 8.05 18.38
C ARG A 207 1.00 9.10 17.33
N ASP A 208 2.21 9.66 17.36
CA ASP A 208 2.66 10.60 16.33
C ASP A 208 2.78 9.92 14.96
N LEU A 209 3.31 8.69 14.89
CA LEU A 209 3.38 7.93 13.65
C LEU A 209 1.98 7.71 13.07
N GLU A 210 1.03 7.24 13.89
CA GLU A 210 -0.37 7.05 13.48
C GLU A 210 -1.00 8.34 12.97
N ARG A 211 -0.74 9.45 13.65
CA ARG A 211 -1.24 10.78 13.28
C ARG A 211 -0.64 11.28 11.96
N VAL A 212 0.66 11.12 11.76
CA VAL A 212 1.34 11.44 10.49
C VAL A 212 0.76 10.60 9.35
N ASP A 213 0.59 9.30 9.57
CA ASP A 213 0.00 8.42 8.56
C ASP A 213 -1.47 8.72 8.28
N ALA A 214 -2.25 9.11 9.29
CA ALA A 214 -3.63 9.56 9.11
C ALA A 214 -3.69 10.84 8.27
N VAL A 215 -2.83 11.82 8.54
CA VAL A 215 -2.73 13.05 7.72
C VAL A 215 -2.29 12.72 6.30
N ARG A 216 -1.32 11.84 6.11
CA ARG A 216 -0.86 11.38 4.78
C ARG A 216 -1.98 10.71 4.00
N ARG A 217 -2.71 9.77 4.61
CA ARG A 217 -3.90 9.14 4.00
C ARG A 217 -4.96 10.19 3.66
N GLY A 218 -5.24 11.12 4.57
CA GLY A 218 -6.21 12.20 4.36
C GLY A 218 -5.84 13.12 3.19
N LEU A 219 -4.56 13.52 3.08
CA LEU A 219 -4.06 14.33 1.97
C LEU A 219 -4.16 13.56 0.64
N ARG A 220 -3.74 12.31 0.61
CA ARG A 220 -3.85 11.44 -0.57
C ARG A 220 -5.30 11.30 -1.03
N SER A 221 -6.22 11.04 -0.12
CA SER A 221 -7.66 10.94 -0.42
C SER A 221 -8.27 12.28 -0.87
N ARG A 222 -7.77 13.42 -0.40
CA ARG A 222 -8.18 14.74 -0.91
C ARG A 222 -7.72 14.95 -2.35
N CYS A 223 -6.44 14.70 -2.64
CA CYS A 223 -5.90 14.82 -3.99
C CYS A 223 -6.63 13.90 -4.97
N HIS A 224 -6.92 12.66 -4.56
CA HIS A 224 -7.67 11.69 -5.35
C HIS A 224 -9.07 12.18 -5.70
N ARG A 225 -9.83 12.69 -4.72
CA ARG A 225 -11.18 13.24 -4.94
C ARG A 225 -11.15 14.46 -5.87
N GLU A 226 -10.17 15.34 -5.69
CA GLU A 226 -10.02 16.53 -6.51
C GLU A 226 -9.71 16.17 -7.97
N LEU A 227 -8.78 15.24 -8.21
CA LEU A 227 -8.44 14.78 -9.56
C LEU A 227 -9.60 14.00 -10.21
N SER A 228 -10.31 13.16 -9.45
CA SER A 228 -11.51 12.47 -9.93
C SER A 228 -12.59 13.47 -10.36
N GLY A 229 -12.85 14.51 -9.54
CA GLY A 229 -13.80 15.56 -9.88
C GLY A 229 -13.40 16.38 -11.11
N ARG A 230 -12.10 16.68 -11.28
CA ARG A 230 -11.58 17.34 -12.50
C ARG A 230 -11.79 16.46 -13.73
N LEU A 231 -11.49 15.16 -13.63
CA LEU A 231 -11.68 14.21 -14.73
C LEU A 231 -13.15 14.12 -15.15
N GLU A 232 -14.07 14.04 -14.18
CA GLU A 232 -15.52 14.04 -14.44
C GLU A 232 -15.99 15.34 -15.10
N ALA A 233 -15.49 16.49 -14.66
CA ALA A 233 -15.81 17.78 -15.28
C ALA A 233 -15.34 17.85 -16.74
N TYR A 234 -14.15 17.36 -17.06
CA TYR A 234 -13.67 17.31 -18.45
C TYR A 234 -14.43 16.29 -19.29
N ARG A 235 -14.87 15.18 -18.69
CA ARG A 235 -15.73 14.21 -19.36
C ARG A 235 -17.08 14.80 -19.72
N GLN A 236 -17.68 15.55 -18.79
CA GLN A 236 -18.93 16.26 -19.06
C GLN A 236 -18.75 17.29 -20.17
N LYS A 237 -17.67 18.09 -20.14
CA LYS A 237 -17.34 19.03 -21.21
C LYS A 237 -17.23 18.32 -22.58
N ALA A 238 -16.54 17.20 -22.65
CA ALA A 238 -16.42 16.43 -23.89
C ALA A 238 -17.78 15.92 -24.40
N ALA A 239 -18.69 15.55 -23.49
CA ALA A 239 -20.06 15.16 -23.83
C ALA A 239 -20.88 16.34 -24.36
N ASP A 240 -20.77 17.51 -23.73
CA ASP A 240 -21.46 18.74 -24.15
C ASP A 240 -21.01 19.19 -25.55
N GLU A 241 -19.76 18.92 -25.92
CA GLU A 241 -19.19 19.17 -27.25
C GLU A 241 -19.45 18.02 -28.25
N GLY A 242 -20.15 16.95 -27.85
CA GLY A 242 -20.46 15.80 -28.72
C GLY A 242 -19.24 14.93 -29.08
N ARG A 243 -18.15 15.02 -28.30
CA ARG A 243 -16.87 14.33 -28.57
C ARG A 243 -16.55 13.22 -27.57
N ALA A 244 -17.46 12.90 -26.64
CA ALA A 244 -17.21 11.91 -25.59
C ALA A 244 -16.77 10.52 -26.11
N GLU A 245 -17.20 10.14 -27.32
CA GLU A 245 -16.88 8.86 -27.97
C GLU A 245 -15.74 8.97 -28.99
N HIS A 246 -15.03 10.09 -29.05
CA HIS A 246 -13.90 10.24 -29.97
C HIS A 246 -12.74 9.32 -29.55
N PRO A 247 -12.17 8.49 -30.44
CA PRO A 247 -11.19 7.47 -30.07
C PRO A 247 -9.98 8.00 -29.28
N GLU A 248 -9.46 9.17 -29.67
CA GLU A 248 -8.34 9.83 -28.98
C GLU A 248 -8.70 10.31 -27.56
N LEU A 249 -9.96 10.67 -27.32
CA LEU A 249 -10.45 11.05 -26.00
C LEU A 249 -10.71 9.83 -25.13
N GLU A 250 -11.19 8.73 -25.73
CA GLU A 250 -11.45 7.49 -25.02
C GLU A 250 -10.15 6.85 -24.50
N GLU A 251 -9.08 6.86 -25.28
CA GLU A 251 -7.75 6.39 -24.84
C GLU A 251 -7.22 7.22 -23.68
N SER A 252 -7.19 8.55 -23.84
CA SER A 252 -6.69 9.44 -22.78
C SER A 252 -7.56 9.41 -21.52
N TYR A 253 -8.88 9.21 -21.66
CA TYR A 253 -9.77 9.00 -20.54
C TYR A 253 -9.46 7.70 -19.78
N ARG A 254 -9.24 6.59 -20.51
CA ARG A 254 -8.86 5.31 -19.90
C ARG A 254 -7.56 5.40 -19.11
N ASP A 255 -6.56 6.11 -19.65
CA ASP A 255 -5.28 6.32 -18.95
C ASP A 255 -5.46 7.16 -17.67
N ALA A 256 -6.28 8.21 -17.73
CA ALA A 256 -6.62 9.02 -16.56
C ALA A 256 -7.35 8.20 -15.48
N VAL A 257 -8.28 7.33 -15.88
CA VAL A 257 -8.97 6.41 -14.96
C VAL A 257 -8.00 5.41 -14.34
N ALA A 258 -7.10 4.82 -15.14
CA ALA A 258 -6.09 3.88 -14.66
C ALA A 258 -5.14 4.51 -13.62
N GLY A 259 -4.75 5.77 -13.84
CA GLY A 259 -3.94 6.54 -12.89
C GLY A 259 -4.67 6.87 -11.58
N LEU A 260 -6.00 6.88 -11.57
CA LEU A 260 -6.83 7.15 -10.40
C LEU A 260 -7.24 5.89 -9.62
N LEU A 261 -6.82 4.70 -10.04
CA LEU A 261 -7.12 3.48 -9.29
C LEU A 261 -6.43 3.51 -7.92
N PRO A 262 -7.13 3.17 -6.81
CA PRO A 262 -6.58 3.29 -5.45
C PRO A 262 -5.23 2.57 -5.24
N GLY A 263 -5.04 1.42 -5.89
CA GLY A 263 -3.84 0.59 -5.78
C GLY A 263 -2.62 1.06 -6.59
N SER A 264 -2.79 2.02 -7.50
CA SER A 264 -1.72 2.58 -8.34
C SER A 264 -1.62 4.11 -8.27
N PHE A 265 -2.45 4.74 -7.43
CA PHE A 265 -2.55 6.19 -7.39
C PHE A 265 -1.22 6.83 -6.99
N GLU A 266 -0.67 7.67 -7.85
CA GLU A 266 0.47 8.54 -7.54
C GLU A 266 0.08 9.95 -7.96
N VAL A 267 0.20 10.93 -7.06
CA VAL A 267 -0.38 12.27 -7.26
C VAL A 267 0.13 12.90 -8.55
N ALA A 268 1.44 12.89 -8.78
CA ALA A 268 2.04 13.47 -9.98
C ALA A 268 1.64 12.71 -11.25
N ALA A 269 1.63 11.36 -11.23
CA ALA A 269 1.27 10.56 -12.40
C ALA A 269 -0.22 10.73 -12.76
N ALA A 270 -1.10 10.65 -11.77
CA ALA A 270 -2.54 10.86 -11.94
C ALA A 270 -2.85 12.29 -12.41
N SER A 271 -2.19 13.31 -11.83
CA SER A 271 -2.33 14.70 -12.28
C SER A 271 -1.93 14.87 -13.75
N ARG A 272 -0.79 14.29 -14.17
CA ARG A 272 -0.34 14.33 -15.57
C ARG A 272 -1.35 13.65 -16.51
N ALA A 273 -1.90 12.49 -16.13
CA ALA A 273 -2.87 11.78 -16.94
C ALA A 273 -4.18 12.58 -17.10
N VAL A 274 -4.69 13.18 -16.01
CA VAL A 274 -5.87 14.07 -16.05
C VAL A 274 -5.60 15.32 -16.90
N ARG A 275 -4.39 15.91 -16.83
CA ARG A 275 -4.01 17.04 -17.70
C ARG A 275 -3.89 16.65 -19.17
N ALA A 276 -3.39 15.45 -19.48
CA ALA A 276 -3.35 14.95 -20.86
C ALA A 276 -4.77 14.84 -21.43
N TYR A 277 -5.71 14.29 -20.65
CA TYR A 277 -7.11 14.24 -21.03
C TYR A 277 -7.72 15.64 -21.23
N GLN A 278 -7.47 16.56 -20.29
CA GLN A 278 -7.87 17.96 -20.43
C GLN A 278 -7.35 18.58 -21.73
N GLN A 279 -6.08 18.36 -22.07
CA GLN A 279 -5.47 18.88 -23.29
C GLN A 279 -6.11 18.27 -24.54
N ALA A 280 -6.42 16.97 -24.53
CA ALA A 280 -7.10 16.32 -25.64
C ALA A 280 -8.53 16.87 -25.84
N VAL A 281 -9.26 17.09 -24.74
CA VAL A 281 -10.60 17.70 -24.77
C VAL A 281 -10.52 19.11 -25.37
N ASN A 282 -9.61 19.96 -24.86
CA ASN A 282 -9.48 21.35 -25.31
C ASN A 282 -8.82 21.52 -26.69
N GLY A 283 -7.95 20.59 -27.10
CA GLY A 283 -7.12 20.69 -28.29
C GLY A 283 -7.83 20.37 -29.60
N GLY A 284 -8.96 19.67 -29.56
CA GLY A 284 -9.79 19.41 -30.74
C GLY A 284 -10.85 20.48 -31.03
N ALA A 285 -10.73 21.67 -30.44
CA ALA A 285 -11.58 22.83 -30.73
C ALA A 285 -11.01 23.70 -31.88
N ARG A 286 -10.38 23.10 -32.90
CA ARG A 286 -9.90 23.80 -34.10
C ARG A 286 -10.46 23.17 -35.37
#